data_AF-A0A7C3FZP5-F1
#
_entry.id   AF-A0A7C3FZP5-F1
#
_cell.length_a   1.000
_cell.length_b   1.000
_cell.length_c   1.000
_cell.angle_alpha   90.00
_cell.angle_beta   90.00
_cell.angle_gamma   90.00
#
_symmetry.space_group_name_H-M   'P 1'
#
loop_
_entity.id
_entity.type
_entity.pdbx_description
1 polymer ?
#
loop_
_entity_poly.entity_id
_entity_poly.type
_entity_poly.pdbx_seq_one_letter_code
_entity_poly.pdbx_strand_id
1 'polypeptide(L)'
;KLGPELDELAKRGILFRTVTPDTVRYSMNDSLFIYLRSAFWSGSTDDTTSAIAPLVNQYYYNGFFDKYDLTHLKGLRVLPIQETIQDTRQIMPYEEVVKVLDSQDYFAVSHCACKHRKNVDPAHEDCKHPTEVCLHFGRLGRYTVENGLGRQITRRETEDILKSCAEQGLVHGVSNYQEGVDTICNCCKCCCIFLEAFHILKHSEGMSPSSYLVKTNPETCRACELCADRCPMGAIQLEESPSANNRRGMIAVLNPDLCIGCGVCVYKCPTSSLVLVSRDTYTEPPRDVREYTRRVVADFTEGSARHENSN
;
A
#
# COMPACT_ATOMS: atom_id res chain seq x y z
N LYS A 1 23.93 2.74 -31.58
CA LYS A 1 23.80 1.37 -31.02
C LYS A 1 23.73 1.47 -29.49
N LEU A 2 22.56 1.82 -28.93
CA LEU A 2 22.40 2.00 -27.46
C LEU A 2 21.54 0.90 -26.81
N GLY A 3 20.86 0.05 -27.60
CA GLY A 3 19.90 -0.94 -27.10
C GLY A 3 20.38 -1.80 -25.93
N PRO A 4 21.54 -2.49 -26.05
CA PRO A 4 22.04 -3.34 -24.96
C PRO A 4 22.31 -2.59 -23.65
N GLU A 5 22.84 -1.36 -23.72
CA GLU A 5 23.10 -0.54 -22.53
C GLU A 5 21.79 -0.09 -21.88
N LEU A 6 20.80 0.30 -22.68
CA LEU A 6 19.47 0.69 -22.20
C LEU A 6 18.71 -0.50 -21.60
N ASP A 7 18.89 -1.70 -22.14
CA ASP A 7 18.32 -2.94 -21.60
C ASP A 7 18.92 -3.28 -20.22
N GLU A 8 20.23 -3.10 -20.03
CA GLU A 8 20.86 -3.28 -18.71
C GLU A 8 20.36 -2.26 -17.68
N LEU A 9 20.15 -1.00 -18.09
CA LEU A 9 19.53 0.01 -17.23
C LEU A 9 18.06 -0.33 -16.91
N ALA A 10 17.34 -0.97 -17.83
CA ALA A 10 15.97 -1.44 -17.59
C ALA A 10 15.92 -2.62 -16.59
N LYS A 11 16.85 -3.58 -16.71
CA LYS A 11 17.01 -4.67 -15.74
C LYS A 11 17.27 -4.18 -14.32
N ARG A 12 17.98 -3.07 -14.20
CA ARG A 12 18.25 -2.39 -12.91
C ARG A 12 17.11 -1.49 -12.43
N GLY A 13 16.01 -1.40 -13.18
CA GLY A 13 14.88 -0.56 -12.80
C GLY A 13 15.05 0.94 -13.07
N ILE A 14 16.17 1.37 -13.65
CA ILE A 14 16.48 2.78 -13.91
C ILE A 14 15.66 3.31 -15.09
N LEU A 15 15.49 2.48 -16.12
CA LEU A 15 14.66 2.79 -17.28
C LEU A 15 13.44 1.88 -17.33
N PHE A 16 12.29 2.46 -17.69
CA PHE A 16 11.11 1.73 -18.08
C PHE A 16 11.20 1.37 -19.57
N ARG A 17 11.24 0.07 -19.86
CA ARG A 17 11.26 -0.46 -21.23
C ARG A 17 9.85 -0.81 -21.67
N THR A 18 9.45 -0.33 -22.84
CA THR A 18 8.13 -0.63 -23.44
C THR A 18 8.35 -1.26 -24.80
N VAL A 19 7.85 -2.48 -24.97
CA VAL A 19 7.90 -3.21 -26.23
C VAL A 19 6.56 -3.13 -26.91
N THR A 20 6.57 -2.75 -28.18
CA THR A 20 5.44 -2.86 -29.11
C THR A 20 5.89 -3.68 -30.32
N PRO A 21 4.96 -4.21 -31.15
CA PRO A 21 5.35 -4.95 -32.35
C PRO A 21 6.31 -4.18 -33.28
N ASP A 22 6.16 -2.85 -33.34
CA ASP A 22 6.88 -2.00 -34.29
C ASP A 22 8.11 -1.29 -33.69
N THR A 23 8.19 -1.15 -32.36
CA THR A 23 9.25 -0.36 -31.72
C THR A 23 9.48 -0.69 -30.25
N VAL A 24 10.69 -0.41 -29.76
CA VAL A 24 11.07 -0.46 -28.35
C VAL A 24 11.34 0.97 -27.88
N ARG A 25 10.67 1.40 -26.81
CA ARG A 25 10.83 2.71 -26.18
C ARG A 25 11.36 2.58 -24.77
N TYR A 26 12.18 3.56 -24.38
CA TYR A 26 12.73 3.67 -23.02
C TYR A 26 12.33 5.03 -22.44
N SER A 27 11.96 5.06 -21.18
CA SER A 27 11.75 6.28 -20.40
C SER A 27 12.43 6.16 -19.04
N MET A 28 12.88 7.25 -18.46
CA MET A 28 13.43 7.23 -17.11
C MET A 28 12.32 6.97 -16.09
N ASN A 29 12.58 6.08 -15.13
CA ASN A 29 11.71 5.90 -13.97
C ASN A 29 11.94 7.02 -12.96
N ASP A 30 10.93 7.32 -12.14
CA ASP A 30 11.07 8.31 -11.07
C ASP A 30 11.94 7.76 -9.91
N SER A 31 12.38 8.67 -9.04
CA SER A 31 13.26 8.33 -7.92
C SER A 31 12.62 7.37 -6.92
N LEU A 32 11.31 7.43 -6.69
CA LEU A 32 10.61 6.51 -5.80
C LEU A 32 10.61 5.11 -6.39
N PHE A 33 10.38 5.00 -7.70
CA PHE A 33 10.47 3.72 -8.40
C PHE A 33 11.89 3.14 -8.33
N ILE A 34 12.91 3.93 -8.65
CA ILE A 34 14.29 3.47 -8.69
C ILE A 34 14.76 3.03 -7.30
N TYR A 35 14.63 3.90 -6.30
CA TYR A 35 15.25 3.68 -4.99
C TYR A 35 14.39 2.83 -4.05
N LEU A 36 13.06 2.97 -4.05
CA LEU A 36 12.19 2.30 -3.07
C LEU A 36 11.39 1.14 -3.65
N ARG A 37 11.45 0.90 -4.97
CA ARG A 37 10.75 -0.20 -5.63
C ARG A 37 11.72 -1.15 -6.33
N SER A 38 12.11 -0.84 -7.56
CA SER A 38 12.78 -1.79 -8.46
C SER A 38 14.12 -2.31 -7.93
N ALA A 39 14.85 -1.52 -7.15
CA ALA A 39 16.10 -1.95 -6.51
C ALA A 39 15.95 -3.19 -5.61
N PHE A 40 14.73 -3.48 -5.13
CA PHE A 40 14.49 -4.53 -4.14
C PHE A 40 13.42 -5.55 -4.56
N TRP A 41 12.81 -5.39 -5.72
CA TRP A 41 11.74 -6.29 -6.19
C TRP A 41 12.22 -7.70 -6.54
N SER A 42 13.44 -7.82 -7.04
CA SER A 42 14.05 -9.12 -7.38
C SER A 42 14.28 -10.02 -6.16
N GLY A 43 14.26 -9.46 -4.94
CA GLY A 43 14.65 -10.19 -3.74
C GLY A 43 16.14 -10.51 -3.66
N SER A 44 16.99 -9.87 -4.50
CA SER A 44 18.44 -10.11 -4.50
C SER A 44 19.08 -9.75 -3.16
N THR A 45 20.07 -10.53 -2.74
CA THR A 45 20.93 -10.26 -1.58
C THR A 45 22.38 -10.11 -2.01
N ASP A 46 22.62 -9.70 -3.26
CA ASP A 46 23.96 -9.45 -3.77
C ASP A 46 24.65 -8.26 -3.07
N ASP A 47 25.94 -8.11 -3.31
CA ASP A 47 26.76 -7.04 -2.73
C ASP A 47 26.20 -5.65 -3.03
N THR A 48 25.60 -5.46 -4.21
CA THR A 48 25.02 -4.16 -4.59
C THR A 48 23.79 -3.85 -3.74
N THR A 49 22.86 -4.81 -3.65
CA THR A 49 21.60 -4.67 -2.90
C THR A 49 21.88 -4.48 -1.41
N SER A 50 22.83 -5.26 -0.88
CA SER A 50 23.28 -5.16 0.52
C SER A 50 23.99 -3.83 0.81
N ALA A 51 24.73 -3.26 -0.15
CA ALA A 51 25.38 -1.96 0.00
C ALA A 51 24.39 -0.79 -0.07
N ILE A 52 23.38 -0.85 -0.94
CA ILE A 52 22.43 0.27 -1.11
C ILE A 52 21.33 0.29 -0.04
N ALA A 53 20.95 -0.85 0.53
CA ALA A 53 19.81 -0.89 1.44
C ALA A 53 19.97 0.00 2.69
N PRO A 54 21.10 0.00 3.42
CA PRO A 54 21.31 0.92 4.54
C PRO A 54 21.26 2.39 4.10
N LEU A 55 21.81 2.71 2.93
CA LEU A 55 21.81 4.08 2.39
C LEU A 55 20.40 4.53 2.01
N VAL A 56 19.59 3.65 1.42
CA VAL A 56 18.20 3.96 1.08
C VAL A 56 17.32 4.04 2.34
N ASN A 57 17.56 3.19 3.36
CA ASN A 57 16.91 3.32 4.67
C ASN A 57 17.23 4.67 5.29
N GLN A 58 18.51 5.03 5.36
CA GLN A 58 18.94 6.32 5.90
C GLN A 58 18.35 7.48 5.10
N TYR A 59 18.38 7.44 3.76
CA TYR A 59 17.88 8.52 2.93
C TYR A 59 16.35 8.70 3.08
N TYR A 60 15.62 7.60 3.21
CA TYR A 60 14.19 7.62 3.52
C TYR A 60 13.90 8.35 4.84
N TYR A 61 14.62 8.02 5.92
CA TYR A 61 14.43 8.64 7.23
C TYR A 61 14.98 10.06 7.35
N ASN A 62 15.95 10.42 6.52
CA ASN A 62 16.61 11.74 6.55
C ASN A 62 16.02 12.74 5.55
N GLY A 63 14.88 12.43 4.94
CA GLY A 63 14.06 13.43 4.26
C GLY A 63 13.67 13.16 2.82
N PHE A 64 13.99 11.98 2.25
CA PHE A 64 13.54 11.64 0.90
C PHE A 64 12.01 11.70 0.76
N PHE A 65 11.29 11.30 1.81
CA PHE A 65 9.84 11.19 1.78
C PHE A 65 9.10 12.41 2.35
N ASP A 66 9.76 13.34 3.05
CA ASP A 66 9.13 14.44 3.79
C ASP A 66 8.20 15.30 2.92
N LYS A 67 8.62 15.61 1.68
CA LYS A 67 7.80 16.42 0.77
C LYS A 67 6.46 15.76 0.47
N TYR A 68 6.38 14.44 0.55
CA TYR A 68 5.15 13.68 0.31
C TYR A 68 4.05 13.98 1.35
N ASP A 69 4.40 14.56 2.50
CA ASP A 69 3.40 15.05 3.46
C ASP A 69 2.60 16.25 2.90
N LEU A 70 3.19 17.05 2.02
CA LEU A 70 2.54 18.19 1.37
C LEU A 70 1.41 17.80 0.40
N THR A 71 1.30 16.52 0.06
CA THR A 71 0.33 16.01 -0.92
C THR A 71 -0.94 15.54 -0.24
N HIS A 72 -2.11 15.92 -0.77
CA HIS A 72 -3.39 15.40 -0.28
C HIS A 72 -3.68 14.02 -0.88
N LEU A 73 -3.17 13.75 -2.09
CA LEU A 73 -3.27 12.45 -2.74
C LEU A 73 -2.03 11.61 -2.46
N LYS A 74 -2.22 10.45 -1.83
CA LYS A 74 -1.12 9.51 -1.58
C LYS A 74 -1.03 8.48 -2.71
N GLY A 75 0.15 7.89 -2.89
CA GLY A 75 0.41 6.93 -3.98
C GLY A 75 -0.43 5.66 -3.92
N LEU A 76 -0.84 5.25 -2.73
CA LEU A 76 -1.75 4.13 -2.52
C LEU A 76 -3.07 4.61 -1.90
N ARG A 77 -4.16 4.05 -2.40
CA ARG A 77 -5.47 4.07 -1.77
C ARG A 77 -5.73 2.73 -1.09
N VAL A 78 -6.30 2.76 0.10
CA VAL A 78 -6.68 1.53 0.79
C VAL A 78 -7.77 0.79 0.00
N LEU A 79 -7.52 -0.49 -0.24
CA LEU A 79 -8.46 -1.42 -0.83
C LEU A 79 -9.07 -2.27 0.30
N PRO A 80 -10.34 -2.08 0.68
CA PRO A 80 -10.94 -2.80 1.79
C PRO A 80 -11.04 -4.30 1.52
N ILE A 81 -10.94 -5.12 2.57
CA ILE A 81 -11.20 -6.56 2.45
C ILE A 81 -12.70 -6.77 2.20
N GLN A 82 -13.07 -7.32 1.04
CA GLN A 82 -14.46 -7.32 0.56
C GLN A 82 -15.46 -7.98 1.52
N GLU A 83 -15.10 -9.09 2.16
CA GLU A 83 -15.97 -9.80 3.12
C GLU A 83 -16.21 -9.03 4.43
N THR A 84 -15.49 -7.92 4.65
CA THR A 84 -15.64 -7.08 5.85
C THR A 84 -16.65 -5.95 5.68
N ILE A 85 -17.17 -5.74 4.46
CA ILE A 85 -18.11 -4.67 4.12
C ILE A 85 -19.55 -5.12 4.40
N GLN A 86 -20.28 -4.32 5.19
CA GLN A 86 -21.65 -4.64 5.59
C GLN A 86 -22.65 -4.58 4.42
N ASP A 87 -22.55 -3.55 3.57
CA ASP A 87 -23.42 -3.39 2.39
C ASP A 87 -22.56 -3.35 1.12
N THR A 88 -22.61 -4.44 0.35
CA THR A 88 -21.80 -4.60 -0.86
C THR A 88 -22.40 -3.95 -2.10
N ARG A 89 -23.64 -3.41 -2.03
CA ARG A 89 -24.35 -2.85 -3.19
C ARG A 89 -23.81 -1.49 -3.66
N GLN A 90 -23.03 -0.82 -2.81
CA GLN A 90 -22.48 0.52 -3.08
C GLN A 90 -20.95 0.51 -3.23
N ILE A 91 -20.33 -0.66 -3.40
CA ILE A 91 -18.89 -0.74 -3.60
C ILE A 91 -18.54 -0.19 -4.98
N MET A 92 -17.70 0.84 -4.98
CA MET A 92 -17.15 1.39 -6.21
C MET A 92 -16.19 0.38 -6.85
N PRO A 93 -16.18 0.18 -8.18
CA PRO A 93 -15.40 -0.89 -8.81
C PRO A 93 -13.91 -0.89 -8.48
N TYR A 94 -13.27 0.28 -8.35
CA TYR A 94 -11.83 0.37 -8.01
C TYR A 94 -11.53 0.08 -6.52
N GLU A 95 -12.56 0.02 -5.67
CA GLU A 95 -12.49 -0.45 -4.28
C GLU A 95 -12.98 -1.89 -4.11
N GLU A 96 -13.36 -2.55 -5.21
CA GLU A 96 -13.71 -3.95 -5.25
C GLU A 96 -12.53 -4.75 -5.82
N VAL A 97 -11.87 -5.53 -4.96
CA VAL A 97 -10.74 -6.39 -5.36
C VAL A 97 -11.06 -7.19 -6.61
N VAL A 98 -12.23 -7.83 -6.67
CA VAL A 98 -12.65 -8.66 -7.82
C VAL A 98 -12.69 -7.85 -9.11
N LYS A 99 -13.25 -6.64 -9.10
CA LYS A 99 -13.32 -5.79 -10.30
C LYS A 99 -11.95 -5.29 -10.73
N VAL A 100 -11.08 -4.97 -9.78
CA VAL A 100 -9.69 -4.63 -10.08
C VAL A 100 -9.04 -5.79 -10.80
N LEU A 101 -9.16 -7.03 -10.29
CA LEU A 101 -8.58 -8.22 -10.93
C LEU A 101 -9.22 -8.54 -12.29
N ASP A 102 -10.52 -8.39 -12.45
CA ASP A 102 -11.25 -8.66 -13.70
C ASP A 102 -10.84 -7.70 -14.83
N SER A 103 -10.34 -6.51 -14.49
CA SER A 103 -9.84 -5.53 -15.46
C SER A 103 -8.41 -5.80 -15.96
N GLN A 104 -7.72 -6.82 -15.42
CA GLN A 104 -6.32 -7.09 -15.74
C GLN A 104 -6.13 -8.21 -16.76
N ASP A 105 -5.16 -8.02 -17.65
CA ASP A 105 -4.78 -8.98 -18.69
C ASP A 105 -3.48 -9.75 -18.38
N TYR A 106 -2.75 -9.31 -17.35
CA TYR A 106 -1.45 -9.86 -16.97
C TYR A 106 -1.23 -9.68 -15.48
N PHE A 107 -0.76 -10.74 -14.81
CA PHE A 107 -0.55 -10.79 -13.37
C PHE A 107 0.90 -11.18 -13.08
N ALA A 108 1.56 -10.40 -12.22
CA ALA A 108 2.90 -10.68 -11.75
C ALA A 108 3.00 -10.41 -10.25
N VAL A 109 3.95 -11.08 -9.61
CA VAL A 109 4.34 -10.80 -8.22
C VAL A 109 5.84 -10.59 -8.14
N SER A 110 6.25 -9.69 -7.25
CA SER A 110 7.64 -9.52 -6.83
C SER A 110 7.76 -9.61 -5.31
N HIS A 111 9.00 -9.63 -4.83
CA HIS A 111 9.26 -9.32 -3.43
C HIS A 111 8.75 -7.91 -3.10
N CYS A 112 8.21 -7.73 -1.90
CA CYS A 112 7.84 -6.43 -1.38
C CYS A 112 9.12 -5.64 -1.11
N ALA A 113 9.37 -4.63 -1.94
CA ALA A 113 10.56 -3.82 -1.87
C ALA A 113 10.79 -3.21 -0.47
N CYS A 114 9.71 -2.78 0.19
CA CYS A 114 9.80 -2.21 1.53
C CYS A 114 10.26 -3.24 2.58
N LYS A 115 9.75 -4.48 2.53
CA LYS A 115 10.18 -5.56 3.42
C LYS A 115 11.60 -5.98 3.09
N HIS A 116 11.89 -6.17 1.80
CA HIS A 116 13.19 -6.65 1.36
C HIS A 116 14.32 -5.68 1.72
N ARG A 117 14.15 -4.37 1.46
CA ARG A 117 15.07 -3.30 1.90
C ARG A 117 15.39 -3.36 3.40
N LYS A 118 14.41 -3.73 4.23
CA LYS A 118 14.59 -3.87 5.68
C LYS A 118 15.34 -5.15 6.02
N ASN A 119 14.95 -6.27 5.43
CA ASN A 119 15.56 -7.58 5.68
C ASN A 119 17.04 -7.64 5.28
N VAL A 120 17.44 -6.93 4.22
CA VAL A 120 18.86 -6.92 3.79
C VAL A 120 19.72 -5.89 4.54
N ASP A 121 19.13 -5.05 5.40
CA ASP A 121 19.85 -4.07 6.20
C ASP A 121 20.08 -4.61 7.63
N PRO A 122 21.33 -4.87 8.04
CA PRO A 122 21.64 -5.39 9.38
C PRO A 122 21.18 -4.49 10.54
N ALA A 123 20.85 -3.22 10.29
CA ALA A 123 20.32 -2.30 11.31
C ALA A 123 18.82 -2.53 11.63
N HIS A 124 18.15 -3.43 10.92
CA HIS A 124 16.72 -3.69 11.07
C HIS A 124 16.41 -5.16 11.33
N GLU A 125 15.34 -5.41 12.08
CA GLU A 125 14.82 -6.77 12.23
C GLU A 125 14.12 -7.24 10.95
N ASP A 126 14.27 -8.52 10.64
CA ASP A 126 13.58 -9.16 9.53
C ASP A 126 12.06 -9.08 9.68
N CYS A 127 11.40 -8.75 8.57
CA CYS A 127 9.95 -8.78 8.48
C CYS A 127 9.44 -10.22 8.63
N LYS A 128 8.56 -10.44 9.61
CA LYS A 128 7.93 -11.75 9.89
C LYS A 128 6.80 -12.12 8.93
N HIS A 129 6.44 -11.23 8.00
CA HIS A 129 5.38 -11.46 7.01
C HIS A 129 5.96 -11.97 5.68
N PRO A 130 5.18 -12.69 4.85
CA PRO A 130 5.60 -13.13 3.54
C PRO A 130 6.13 -11.99 2.69
N THR A 131 7.22 -12.25 1.97
CA THR A 131 7.93 -11.22 1.21
C THR A 131 7.44 -11.13 -0.22
N GLU A 132 7.06 -12.23 -0.87
CA GLU A 132 6.54 -12.25 -2.24
C GLU A 132 5.04 -11.88 -2.29
N VAL A 133 4.75 -10.59 -2.08
CA VAL A 133 3.36 -10.07 -1.93
C VAL A 133 3.13 -8.74 -2.64
N CYS A 134 4.04 -8.28 -3.50
CA CYS A 134 3.85 -7.04 -4.25
C CYS A 134 3.31 -7.40 -5.64
N LEU A 135 2.03 -7.12 -5.87
CA LEU A 135 1.31 -7.55 -7.07
C LEU A 135 1.38 -6.45 -8.13
N HIS A 136 1.69 -6.82 -9.37
CA HIS A 136 1.83 -5.90 -10.51
C HIS A 136 1.00 -6.38 -11.68
N PHE A 137 0.39 -5.45 -12.39
CA PHE A 137 -0.54 -5.76 -13.48
C PHE A 137 -0.20 -5.08 -14.80
N GLY A 138 -0.81 -5.56 -15.88
CA GLY A 138 -0.75 -4.92 -17.19
C GLY A 138 0.67 -4.69 -17.69
N ARG A 139 0.98 -3.44 -18.07
CA ARG A 139 2.30 -3.06 -18.58
C ARG A 139 3.40 -3.15 -17.51
N LEU A 140 3.07 -2.82 -16.26
CA LEU A 140 4.03 -2.92 -15.16
C LEU A 140 4.35 -4.38 -14.84
N GLY A 141 3.33 -5.25 -14.78
CA GLY A 141 3.53 -6.67 -14.55
C GLY A 141 4.44 -7.33 -15.58
N ARG A 142 4.24 -7.02 -16.88
CA ARG A 142 5.14 -7.49 -17.95
C ARG A 142 6.56 -6.98 -17.78
N TYR A 143 6.72 -5.67 -17.53
CA TYR A 143 8.02 -5.06 -17.26
C TYR A 143 8.75 -5.76 -16.10
N THR A 144 8.05 -6.02 -14.99
CA THR A 144 8.60 -6.69 -13.82
C THR A 144 9.14 -8.09 -14.16
N VAL A 145 8.39 -8.87 -14.95
CA VAL A 145 8.81 -10.23 -15.34
C VAL A 145 9.94 -10.21 -16.37
N GLU A 146 9.82 -9.40 -17.43
CA GLU A 146 10.81 -9.29 -18.51
C GLU A 146 12.20 -8.87 -18.01
N ASN A 147 12.25 -8.09 -16.92
CA ASN A 147 13.49 -7.58 -16.35
C ASN A 147 13.99 -8.40 -15.15
N GLY A 148 13.38 -9.55 -14.85
CA GLY A 148 13.80 -10.41 -13.73
C GLY A 148 13.56 -9.80 -12.34
N LEU A 149 12.63 -8.86 -12.23
CA LEU A 149 12.25 -8.20 -10.99
C LEU A 149 11.11 -8.94 -10.27
N GLY A 150 10.54 -9.97 -10.89
CA GLY A 150 9.48 -10.79 -10.33
C GLY A 150 9.09 -11.89 -11.30
N ARG A 151 8.01 -12.59 -11.00
CA ARG A 151 7.51 -13.70 -11.82
C ARG A 151 6.05 -13.53 -12.19
N GLN A 152 5.68 -14.12 -13.33
CA GLN A 152 4.29 -14.18 -13.74
C GLN A 152 3.51 -15.12 -12.82
N ILE A 153 2.27 -14.74 -12.51
CA ILE A 153 1.35 -15.54 -11.71
C ILE A 153 -0.01 -15.63 -12.38
N THR A 154 -0.89 -16.44 -11.82
CA THR A 154 -2.28 -16.53 -12.27
C THR A 154 -3.19 -15.59 -11.46
N ARG A 155 -4.39 -15.31 -11.98
CA ARG A 155 -5.45 -14.64 -11.21
C ARG A 155 -5.75 -15.40 -9.91
N ARG A 156 -5.79 -16.73 -9.95
CA ARG A 156 -6.02 -17.59 -8.78
C ARG A 156 -4.95 -17.41 -7.71
N GLU A 157 -3.69 -17.45 -8.12
CA GLU A 157 -2.56 -17.23 -7.21
C GLU A 157 -2.56 -15.81 -6.63
N THR A 158 -3.02 -14.82 -7.40
CA THR A 158 -3.23 -13.44 -6.91
C THR A 158 -4.25 -13.40 -5.77
N GLU A 159 -5.39 -14.08 -5.93
CA GLU A 159 -6.42 -14.20 -4.88
C GLU A 159 -5.87 -14.89 -3.62
N ASP A 160 -5.10 -15.97 -3.79
CA ASP A 160 -4.51 -16.71 -2.68
C ASP A 160 -3.49 -15.86 -1.90
N ILE A 161 -2.69 -15.03 -2.59
CA ILE A 161 -1.77 -14.06 -1.97
C ILE A 161 -2.55 -13.00 -1.18
N LEU A 162 -3.60 -12.42 -1.76
CA LEU A 162 -4.42 -11.40 -1.09
C LEU A 162 -5.07 -11.98 0.17
N LYS A 163 -5.64 -13.18 0.08
CA LYS A 163 -6.23 -13.88 1.23
C LYS A 163 -5.20 -14.13 2.33
N SER A 164 -4.04 -14.69 1.98
CA SER A 164 -2.94 -14.93 2.94
C SER A 164 -2.48 -13.63 3.61
N CYS A 165 -2.46 -12.53 2.86
CA CYS A 165 -2.13 -11.21 3.38
C CYS A 165 -3.17 -10.68 4.38
N ALA A 166 -4.46 -10.81 4.06
CA ALA A 166 -5.56 -10.43 4.94
C ALA A 166 -5.56 -11.25 6.25
N GLU A 167 -5.31 -12.56 6.17
CA GLU A 167 -5.18 -13.45 7.33
C GLU A 167 -4.11 -12.97 8.32
N GLN A 168 -3.03 -12.40 7.79
CA GLN A 168 -1.90 -11.88 8.55
C GLN A 168 -2.04 -10.41 8.96
N GLY A 169 -3.14 -9.74 8.60
CA GLY A 169 -3.41 -8.35 8.95
C GLY A 169 -2.64 -7.34 8.11
N LEU A 170 -2.19 -7.71 6.91
CA LEU A 170 -1.59 -6.79 5.95
C LEU A 170 -2.68 -5.94 5.27
N VAL A 171 -2.41 -4.66 5.07
CA VAL A 171 -3.32 -3.72 4.39
C VAL A 171 -3.14 -3.84 2.89
N HIS A 172 -4.23 -4.09 2.16
CA HIS A 172 -4.23 -3.96 0.71
C HIS A 172 -4.26 -2.48 0.32
N GLY A 173 -3.31 -2.06 -0.50
CA GLY A 173 -3.23 -0.72 -1.06
C GLY A 173 -3.16 -0.81 -2.58
N VAL A 174 -4.12 -0.20 -3.28
CA VAL A 174 -4.15 -0.13 -4.73
C VAL A 174 -3.55 1.20 -5.20
N SER A 175 -2.96 1.24 -6.39
CA SER A 175 -2.56 2.50 -7.00
C SER A 175 -3.74 3.48 -7.01
N ASN A 176 -3.52 4.72 -6.56
CA ASN A 176 -4.60 5.67 -6.24
C ASN A 176 -5.17 6.37 -7.48
N TYR A 177 -5.81 5.60 -8.36
CA TYR A 177 -6.55 6.09 -9.53
C TYR A 177 -7.56 5.04 -10.03
N GLN A 178 -8.58 5.47 -10.76
CA GLN A 178 -9.73 4.64 -11.14
C GLN A 178 -9.42 3.65 -12.28
N GLU A 179 -8.69 4.09 -13.29
CA GLU A 179 -8.40 3.34 -14.51
C GLU A 179 -6.92 2.98 -14.62
N GLY A 180 -6.62 1.79 -15.14
CA GLY A 180 -5.25 1.37 -15.42
C GLY A 180 -4.43 1.03 -14.17
N VAL A 181 -5.10 0.59 -13.09
CA VAL A 181 -4.46 0.09 -11.86
C VAL A 181 -3.33 -0.85 -12.20
N ASP A 182 -2.12 -0.52 -11.76
CA ASP A 182 -0.90 -1.25 -12.10
C ASP A 182 -0.31 -2.04 -10.92
N THR A 183 -0.78 -1.81 -9.70
CA THR A 183 -0.22 -2.41 -8.49
C THR A 183 -1.29 -2.64 -7.42
N ILE A 184 -1.20 -3.77 -6.72
CA ILE A 184 -1.74 -3.94 -5.36
C ILE A 184 -0.58 -4.27 -4.42
N CYS A 185 -0.37 -3.43 -3.42
CA CYS A 185 0.57 -3.62 -2.33
C CYS A 185 -0.10 -4.30 -1.14
N ASN A 186 0.66 -5.14 -0.43
CA ASN A 186 0.23 -5.80 0.79
C ASN A 186 1.12 -5.35 1.96
N CYS A 187 0.68 -4.30 2.65
CA CYS A 187 1.51 -3.46 3.51
C CYS A 187 1.45 -3.89 4.97
N CYS A 188 2.62 -4.07 5.59
CA CYS A 188 2.77 -4.25 7.04
C CYS A 188 3.16 -2.93 7.71
N LYS A 189 2.76 -2.77 8.97
CA LYS A 189 3.15 -1.62 9.81
C LYS A 189 4.67 -1.49 9.99
N CYS A 190 5.38 -2.61 10.01
CA CYS A 190 6.81 -2.64 10.35
C CYS A 190 7.78 -2.22 9.24
N CYS A 191 7.37 -2.25 7.96
CA CYS A 191 8.29 -1.95 6.86
C CYS A 191 7.73 -1.01 5.80
N CYS A 192 6.41 -0.92 5.64
CA CYS A 192 5.82 -0.18 4.53
C CYS A 192 6.12 1.30 4.65
N ILE A 193 6.73 1.89 3.61
CA ILE A 193 7.04 3.32 3.56
C ILE A 193 5.80 4.20 3.78
N PHE A 194 4.62 3.81 3.32
CA PHE A 194 3.41 4.60 3.53
C PHE A 194 2.92 4.55 4.98
N LEU A 195 3.03 3.41 5.67
CA LEU A 195 2.66 3.32 7.09
C LEU A 195 3.74 3.95 7.99
N GLU A 196 5.02 3.79 7.65
CA GLU A 196 6.12 4.47 8.34
C GLU A 196 6.06 5.99 8.16
N ALA A 197 5.58 6.50 7.03
CA ALA A 197 5.37 7.93 6.83
C ALA A 197 4.48 8.52 7.95
N PHE A 198 3.40 7.83 8.31
CA PHE A 198 2.55 8.22 9.43
C PHE A 198 3.21 7.93 10.79
N HIS A 199 3.67 6.69 11.04
CA HIS A 199 4.12 6.29 12.38
C HIS A 199 5.50 6.82 12.79
N ILE A 200 6.41 6.95 11.82
CA ILE A 200 7.82 7.30 12.05
C ILE A 200 8.06 8.74 11.61
N LEU A 201 7.73 9.10 10.36
CA LEU A 201 7.98 10.44 9.82
C LEU A 201 6.96 11.50 10.28
N LYS A 202 5.86 11.06 10.93
CA LYS A 202 4.81 11.93 11.48
C LYS A 202 4.05 12.73 10.42
N HIS A 203 3.98 12.20 9.21
CA HIS A 203 3.09 12.74 8.19
C HIS A 203 1.64 12.71 8.68
N SER A 204 0.86 13.67 8.20
CA SER A 204 -0.59 13.74 8.40
C SER A 204 -1.29 12.44 7.95
N GLU A 205 -0.90 11.92 6.80
CA GLU A 205 -1.46 10.71 6.19
C GLU A 205 -0.38 9.87 5.49
N GLY A 206 -0.52 8.55 5.58
CA GLY A 206 0.35 7.59 4.90
C GLY A 206 -0.22 7.06 3.58
N MET A 207 -1.51 6.75 3.56
CA MET A 207 -2.26 6.25 2.41
C MET A 207 -3.58 6.99 2.33
N SER A 208 -4.13 7.12 1.12
CA SER A 208 -5.49 7.65 0.96
C SER A 208 -6.49 6.62 1.51
N PRO A 209 -7.43 7.02 2.38
CA PRO A 209 -8.39 6.10 2.98
C PRO A 209 -9.35 5.53 1.93
N SER A 210 -9.95 4.38 2.23
CA SER A 210 -11.08 3.87 1.45
C SER A 210 -12.36 4.65 1.77
N SER A 211 -13.41 4.42 1.00
CA SER A 211 -14.75 4.98 1.24
C SER A 211 -15.45 4.40 2.48
N TYR A 212 -14.74 3.62 3.31
CA TYR A 212 -15.30 2.91 4.46
C TYR A 212 -14.62 3.30 5.78
N LEU A 213 -15.37 3.20 6.87
CA LEU A 213 -14.86 3.21 8.23
C LEU A 213 -15.39 2.01 9.00
N VAL A 214 -14.77 1.73 10.15
CA VAL A 214 -15.21 0.64 11.02
C VAL A 214 -16.38 1.10 11.90
N LYS A 215 -17.44 0.31 11.97
CA LYS A 215 -18.49 0.44 12.98
C LYS A 215 -18.35 -0.68 13.99
N THR A 216 -18.41 -0.36 15.28
CA THR A 216 -18.32 -1.34 16.37
C THR A 216 -19.70 -1.65 16.95
N ASN A 217 -19.88 -2.88 17.44
CA ASN A 217 -21.07 -3.34 18.15
C ASN A 217 -20.68 -3.73 19.60
N PRO A 218 -21.01 -2.90 20.60
CA PRO A 218 -20.62 -3.12 21.99
C PRO A 218 -21.26 -4.36 22.62
N GLU A 219 -22.48 -4.74 22.20
CA GLU A 219 -23.25 -5.84 22.80
C GLU A 219 -22.63 -7.21 22.52
N THR A 220 -21.97 -7.36 21.37
CA THR A 220 -21.33 -8.61 20.95
C THR A 220 -19.83 -8.62 21.25
N CYS A 221 -19.26 -7.46 21.61
CA CYS A 221 -17.83 -7.33 21.84
C CYS A 221 -17.42 -8.08 23.11
N ARG A 222 -16.40 -8.92 23.01
CA ARG A 222 -15.81 -9.65 24.15
C ARG A 222 -14.52 -9.03 24.69
N ALA A 223 -14.16 -7.83 24.23
CA ALA A 223 -12.97 -7.10 24.67
C ALA A 223 -11.68 -7.95 24.61
N CYS A 224 -11.44 -8.64 23.49
CA CYS A 224 -10.30 -9.56 23.32
C CYS A 224 -9.03 -8.92 22.73
N GLU A 225 -9.02 -7.60 22.53
CA GLU A 225 -7.87 -6.78 22.06
C GLU A 225 -7.35 -7.05 20.64
N LEU A 226 -7.72 -8.17 19.99
CA LEU A 226 -7.26 -8.53 18.65
C LEU A 226 -7.44 -7.42 17.59
N CYS A 227 -8.53 -6.66 17.66
CA CYS A 227 -8.81 -5.57 16.73
C CYS A 227 -7.90 -4.35 16.95
N ALA A 228 -7.50 -4.08 18.21
CA ALA A 228 -6.58 -3.01 18.56
C ALA A 228 -5.16 -3.39 18.09
N ASP A 229 -4.71 -4.61 18.40
CA ASP A 229 -3.38 -5.11 18.01
C ASP A 229 -3.17 -5.13 16.49
N ARG A 230 -4.20 -5.52 15.75
CA ARG A 230 -4.15 -5.60 14.28
C ARG A 230 -4.27 -4.25 13.59
N CYS A 231 -4.75 -3.21 14.25
CA CYS A 231 -4.94 -1.92 13.60
C CYS A 231 -3.59 -1.26 13.31
N PRO A 232 -3.15 -1.15 12.04
CA PRO A 232 -1.84 -0.55 11.75
C PRO A 232 -1.79 0.88 12.27
N MET A 233 -2.86 1.64 12.02
CA MET A 233 -3.00 3.05 12.38
C MET A 233 -3.22 3.32 13.88
N GLY A 234 -3.46 2.28 14.71
CA GLY A 234 -3.85 2.47 16.11
C GLY A 234 -5.21 3.16 16.29
N ALA A 235 -6.10 3.03 15.30
CA ALA A 235 -7.42 3.66 15.30
C ALA A 235 -8.43 3.00 16.25
N ILE A 236 -8.14 1.81 16.78
CA ILE A 236 -9.06 1.09 17.68
C ILE A 236 -8.42 0.94 19.05
N GLN A 237 -9.17 1.30 20.09
CA GLN A 237 -8.78 1.14 21.48
C GLN A 237 -9.88 0.41 22.25
N LEU A 238 -9.54 -0.19 23.40
CA LEU A 238 -10.53 -0.70 24.34
C LEU A 238 -10.79 0.33 25.43
N GLU A 239 -12.06 0.62 25.66
CA GLU A 239 -12.50 1.58 26.67
C GLU A 239 -13.62 0.97 27.52
N GLU A 240 -13.69 1.36 28.79
CA GLU A 240 -14.81 1.00 29.67
C GLU A 240 -16.13 1.57 29.13
N SER A 241 -17.19 0.78 29.18
CA SER A 241 -18.50 1.23 28.72
C SER A 241 -19.65 0.56 29.48
N PRO A 242 -20.67 1.33 29.90
CA PRO A 242 -21.91 0.76 30.45
C PRO A 242 -22.64 -0.17 29.46
N SER A 243 -22.38 -0.03 28.16
CA SER A 243 -22.96 -0.88 27.11
C SER A 243 -22.20 -2.21 26.93
N ALA A 244 -21.13 -2.44 27.69
CA ALA A 244 -20.35 -3.66 27.60
C ALA A 244 -21.14 -4.85 28.16
N ASN A 245 -21.41 -5.84 27.31
CA ASN A 245 -22.04 -7.11 27.71
C ASN A 245 -20.98 -8.23 27.83
N ASN A 246 -19.90 -7.95 28.56
CA ASN A 246 -18.81 -8.91 28.78
C ASN A 246 -18.18 -8.72 30.17
N ARG A 247 -17.43 -9.72 30.63
CA ARG A 247 -16.82 -9.73 31.98
C ARG A 247 -15.78 -8.63 32.22
N ARG A 248 -15.24 -8.04 31.15
CA ARG A 248 -14.19 -7.01 31.23
C ARG A 248 -14.77 -5.60 31.34
N GLY A 249 -16.07 -5.40 31.11
CA GLY A 249 -16.69 -4.06 31.14
C GLY A 249 -16.18 -3.10 30.06
N MET A 250 -15.47 -3.62 29.04
CA MET A 250 -14.84 -2.82 27.99
C MET A 250 -15.43 -3.13 26.61
N ILE A 251 -15.33 -2.17 25.69
CA ILE A 251 -15.72 -2.29 24.29
C ILE A 251 -14.63 -1.74 23.37
N ALA A 252 -14.67 -2.13 22.09
CA ALA A 252 -13.82 -1.52 21.09
C ALA A 252 -14.42 -0.18 20.65
N VAL A 253 -13.62 0.88 20.74
CA VAL A 253 -13.95 2.23 20.31
C VAL A 253 -13.05 2.61 19.15
N LEU A 254 -13.64 3.22 18.12
CA LEU A 254 -12.93 3.71 16.93
C LEU A 254 -12.62 5.19 17.08
N ASN A 255 -11.39 5.59 16.81
CA ASN A 255 -11.04 6.95 16.38
C ASN A 255 -11.22 7.05 14.84
N PRO A 256 -12.24 7.76 14.35
CA PRO A 256 -12.56 7.82 12.91
C PRO A 256 -11.48 8.55 12.09
N ASP A 257 -10.75 9.48 12.70
CA ASP A 257 -9.72 10.28 12.02
C ASP A 257 -8.48 9.46 11.67
N LEU A 258 -8.22 8.39 12.42
CA LEU A 258 -7.10 7.47 12.16
C LEU A 258 -7.51 6.27 11.31
N CYS A 259 -8.81 6.03 11.14
CA CYS A 259 -9.29 4.87 10.41
C CYS A 259 -9.05 5.07 8.91
N ILE A 260 -8.32 4.16 8.27
CA ILE A 260 -8.12 4.18 6.80
C ILE A 260 -9.08 3.23 6.05
N GLY A 261 -9.97 2.53 6.77
CA GLY A 261 -10.99 1.67 6.16
C GLY A 261 -10.45 0.39 5.51
N CYS A 262 -9.38 -0.21 6.06
CA CYS A 262 -8.75 -1.40 5.47
C CYS A 262 -9.42 -2.73 5.83
N GLY A 263 -10.20 -2.79 6.91
CA GLY A 263 -10.92 -4.00 7.32
C GLY A 263 -10.09 -5.09 8.02
N VAL A 264 -8.78 -4.92 8.19
CA VAL A 264 -7.91 -5.97 8.81
C VAL A 264 -8.31 -6.36 10.24
N CYS A 265 -8.89 -5.42 10.99
CA CYS A 265 -9.43 -5.65 12.33
C CYS A 265 -10.80 -6.35 12.29
N VAL A 266 -11.63 -6.02 11.31
CA VAL A 266 -12.95 -6.64 11.08
C VAL A 266 -12.77 -8.11 10.71
N TYR A 267 -11.86 -8.38 9.76
CA TYR A 267 -11.57 -9.70 9.22
C TYR A 267 -11.27 -10.76 10.30
N LYS A 268 -10.65 -10.36 11.42
CA LYS A 268 -10.28 -11.27 12.51
C LYS A 268 -11.14 -11.16 13.75
N CYS A 269 -12.23 -10.38 13.73
CA CYS A 269 -13.10 -10.30 14.90
C CYS A 269 -13.84 -11.63 15.12
N PRO A 270 -13.57 -12.38 16.21
CA PRO A 270 -14.18 -13.69 16.42
C PRO A 270 -15.69 -13.63 16.70
N THR A 271 -16.19 -12.45 17.05
CA THR A 271 -17.59 -12.21 17.39
C THR A 271 -18.32 -11.38 16.34
N SER A 272 -17.67 -11.05 15.22
CA SER A 272 -18.22 -10.16 14.18
C SER A 272 -18.74 -8.83 14.75
N SER A 273 -18.10 -8.33 15.81
CA SER A 273 -18.47 -7.09 16.51
C SER A 273 -18.00 -5.83 15.79
N LEU A 274 -17.33 -5.97 14.65
CA LEU A 274 -16.88 -4.87 13.82
C LEU A 274 -17.36 -5.15 12.40
N VAL A 275 -17.71 -4.10 11.66
CA VAL A 275 -18.06 -4.16 10.24
C VAL A 275 -17.55 -2.90 9.54
N LEU A 276 -17.26 -2.96 8.25
CA LEU A 276 -17.03 -1.76 7.45
C LEU A 276 -18.36 -1.19 6.96
N VAL A 277 -18.55 0.11 7.19
CA VAL A 277 -19.69 0.91 6.71
C VAL A 277 -19.18 2.09 5.89
N SER A 278 -19.99 2.57 4.96
CA SER A 278 -19.63 3.72 4.13
C SER A 278 -19.37 4.97 4.98
N ARG A 279 -18.40 5.78 4.57
CA ARG A 279 -18.18 7.13 5.10
C ARG A 279 -19.22 8.09 4.57
N ASP A 280 -19.51 9.12 5.35
CA ASP A 280 -20.30 10.27 4.89
C ASP A 280 -19.52 11.09 3.86
N THR A 281 -18.19 11.14 3.99
CA THR A 281 -17.29 11.85 3.08
C THR A 281 -16.61 10.90 2.10
N TYR A 282 -16.69 11.25 0.82
CA TYR A 282 -16.09 10.50 -0.27
C TYR A 282 -15.10 11.39 -1.04
N THR A 283 -13.85 10.95 -1.09
CA THR A 283 -12.81 11.57 -1.93
C THR A 283 -12.61 10.73 -3.17
N GLU A 284 -13.07 11.27 -4.31
CA GLU A 284 -12.92 10.62 -5.60
C GLU A 284 -11.45 10.53 -6.02
N PRO A 285 -10.92 9.31 -6.28
CA PRO A 285 -9.56 9.17 -6.76
C PRO A 285 -9.45 9.71 -8.20
N PRO A 286 -8.25 10.17 -8.60
CA PRO A 286 -7.97 10.58 -9.98
C PRO A 286 -8.41 9.52 -10.99
N ARG A 287 -8.82 9.93 -12.19
CA ARG A 287 -9.26 8.99 -13.23
C ARG A 287 -8.14 8.05 -13.65
N ASP A 288 -6.94 8.58 -13.86
CA ASP A 288 -5.78 7.84 -14.35
C ASP A 288 -4.47 8.37 -13.74
N VAL A 289 -3.36 7.72 -14.07
CA VAL A 289 -2.02 8.11 -13.61
C VAL A 289 -1.62 9.54 -14.02
N ARG A 290 -2.08 10.05 -15.18
CA ARG A 290 -1.73 11.41 -15.64
C ARG A 290 -2.40 12.44 -14.76
N GLU A 291 -3.68 12.23 -14.45
CA GLU A 291 -4.39 13.10 -13.55
C GLU A 291 -3.82 13.04 -12.13
N TYR A 292 -3.48 11.84 -11.64
CA TYR A 292 -2.79 11.67 -10.36
C TYR A 292 -1.51 12.50 -10.30
N THR A 293 -0.61 12.34 -11.29
CA THR A 293 0.64 13.11 -11.35
C THR A 293 0.39 14.61 -11.40
N ARG A 294 -0.57 15.07 -12.22
CA ARG A 294 -0.89 16.51 -12.32
C ARG A 294 -1.33 17.09 -10.98
N ARG A 295 -2.20 16.39 -10.24
CA ARG A 295 -2.70 16.85 -8.94
C ARG A 295 -1.61 16.83 -7.88
N VAL A 296 -0.79 15.78 -7.82
CA VAL A 296 0.37 15.69 -6.89
C VAL A 296 1.40 16.79 -7.15
N VAL A 297 1.71 17.10 -8.41
CA VAL A 297 2.64 18.20 -8.75
C VAL A 297 2.05 19.56 -8.36
N ALA A 298 0.75 19.76 -8.51
CA ALA A 298 0.08 20.98 -8.04
C ALA A 298 0.18 21.10 -6.51
N ASP A 299 -0.10 20.04 -5.76
CA ASP A 299 0.06 20.00 -4.30
C ASP A 299 1.49 20.37 -3.87
N PHE A 300 2.51 19.80 -4.52
CA PHE A 300 3.90 20.16 -4.22
C PHE A 300 4.20 21.64 -4.46
N THR A 301 3.64 22.23 -5.52
CA THR A 301 3.84 23.63 -5.87
C THR A 301 3.17 24.55 -4.84
N GLU A 302 1.93 24.25 -4.48
CA GLU A 302 1.15 25.02 -3.49
C GLU A 302 1.69 24.84 -2.06
N GLY A 303 2.07 23.62 -1.68
CA GLY A 303 2.64 23.30 -0.37
C GLY A 303 4.00 23.95 -0.15
N SER A 304 4.87 23.96 -1.16
CA SER A 304 6.16 24.67 -1.10
C SER A 304 5.95 26.18 -0.91
N ALA A 305 5.01 26.78 -1.65
CA ALA A 305 4.68 28.20 -1.52
C ALA A 305 4.12 28.57 -0.15
N ARG A 306 3.33 27.69 0.49
CA ARG A 306 2.86 27.89 1.87
C ARG A 306 4.00 27.85 2.88
N HIS A 307 4.95 26.93 2.72
CA HIS A 307 6.10 26.82 3.62
C HIS A 307 7.03 28.02 3.54
N GLU A 308 7.27 28.54 2.33
CA GLU A 308 8.10 29.73 2.09
C GLU A 308 7.49 31.01 2.69
N ASN A 309 6.16 31.11 2.77
CA ASN A 309 5.46 32.27 3.36
C ASN A 309 5.27 32.17 4.88
N SER A 310 5.58 31.02 5.48
CA SER A 310 5.44 30.75 6.93
C SER A 310 6.75 30.84 7.71
N ASN A 311 7.87 31.04 7.02
CA ASN A 311 9.21 31.28 7.57
C ASN A 311 9.66 32.71 7.30
#